data_AF-G0HJU2-F1
#
_entry.id   AF-G0HJU2-F1
#
_cell.length_a   1.000
_cell.length_b   1.000
_cell.length_c   1.000
_cell.angle_alpha   90.00
_cell.angle_beta   90.00
_cell.angle_gamma   90.00
#
_symmetry.space_group_name_H-M   'P 1'
#
loop_
_entity.id
_entity.type
_entity.pdbx_description
1 polymer ?
#
loop_
_entity_poly.entity_id
_entity_poly.type
_entity_poly.pdbx_seq_one_letter_code
_entity_poly.pdbx_strand_id
1 'polypeptide(L)'
;MGGSRWSEEFDVIDVTDPLVRIPLHNGEMNYYRLHGRYENGRIIYRHSYSDEELKKIRERVLGWNRGEGFVFFNNSDMCRDARRFRAMMKEV
;
A
#
# COMPACT_ATOMS: atom_id res chain seq x y z
N MET A 1 -5.02 -5.64 -19.80
CA MET A 1 -6.11 -5.78 -18.81
C MET A 1 -6.37 -7.28 -18.65
N GLY A 2 -6.07 -7.87 -17.49
CA GLY A 2 -6.24 -9.32 -17.29
C GLY A 2 -6.02 -9.84 -15.87
N GLY A 3 -5.85 -8.95 -14.87
CA GLY A 3 -5.54 -9.37 -13.50
C GLY A 3 -6.75 -9.67 -12.62
N SER A 4 -7.93 -9.07 -12.88
CA SER A 4 -9.07 -9.16 -11.94
C SER A 4 -9.74 -10.54 -11.92
N ARG A 5 -9.81 -11.23 -13.07
CA ARG A 5 -10.55 -12.49 -13.20
C ARG A 5 -10.04 -13.59 -12.28
N TRP A 6 -8.73 -13.67 -12.07
CA TRP A 6 -8.10 -14.67 -11.19
C TRP A 6 -8.35 -14.37 -9.71
N SER A 7 -8.25 -13.10 -9.31
CA SER A 7 -8.54 -12.70 -7.93
C SER A 7 -10.00 -12.91 -7.56
N GLU A 8 -10.91 -12.67 -8.50
CA GLU A 8 -12.34 -12.91 -8.31
C GLU A 8 -12.70 -14.40 -8.28
N GLU A 9 -12.02 -15.23 -9.09
CA GLU A 9 -12.31 -16.67 -9.18
C GLU A 9 -11.82 -17.46 -7.96
N PHE A 10 -10.68 -17.09 -7.38
CA PHE A 10 -10.05 -17.83 -6.27
C PHE A 10 -10.10 -17.10 -4.92
N ASP A 11 -10.77 -15.96 -4.85
CA ASP A 11 -10.85 -15.11 -3.64
C ASP A 11 -9.47 -14.81 -3.03
N VAL A 12 -8.50 -14.53 -3.90
CA VAL A 12 -7.12 -14.21 -3.47
C VAL A 12 -6.94 -12.71 -3.28
N ILE A 13 -6.30 -12.35 -2.17
CA ILE A 13 -5.99 -10.96 -1.84
C ILE A 13 -4.92 -10.44 -2.82
N ASP A 14 -5.23 -9.34 -3.49
CA ASP A 14 -4.31 -8.67 -4.40
C ASP A 14 -3.37 -7.73 -3.63
N VAL A 15 -2.17 -8.21 -3.33
CA VAL A 15 -1.14 -7.43 -2.64
C VAL A 15 -0.59 -6.36 -3.58
N THR A 16 -0.73 -5.09 -3.21
CA THR A 16 -0.28 -3.97 -4.06
C THR A 16 0.55 -2.93 -3.30
N ASP A 17 1.40 -2.21 -4.04
CA ASP A 17 1.97 -0.97 -3.54
C ASP A 17 1.01 0.18 -3.89
N PRO A 18 0.47 0.89 -2.88
CA PRO A 18 -0.52 1.93 -3.13
C PRO A 18 0.04 3.11 -3.91
N LEU A 19 1.36 3.28 -4.02
CA LEU A 19 1.97 4.30 -4.87
C LEU A 19 2.01 3.91 -6.35
N VAL A 20 1.95 2.61 -6.66
CA VAL A 20 2.09 2.06 -8.01
C VAL A 20 0.74 1.85 -8.70
N ARG A 21 -0.22 1.20 -8.03
CA ARG A 21 -1.52 0.87 -8.63
C ARG A 21 -2.61 0.67 -7.59
N ILE A 22 -3.86 0.79 -8.06
CA ILE A 22 -5.06 0.44 -7.30
C ILE A 22 -5.18 -1.11 -7.14
N PRO A 23 -5.69 -1.61 -6.00
CA PRO A 23 -6.06 -3.02 -5.86
C PRO A 23 -7.09 -3.45 -6.92
N LEU A 24 -6.97 -4.68 -7.43
CA LEU A 24 -7.81 -5.23 -8.50
C LEU A 24 -8.84 -6.27 -8.01
N HIS A 25 -8.89 -6.55 -6.71
CA HIS A 25 -9.84 -7.49 -6.12
C HIS A 25 -11.07 -6.76 -5.55
N ASN A 26 -12.19 -7.47 -5.46
CA ASN A 26 -13.45 -6.94 -4.91
C ASN A 26 -13.69 -7.32 -3.44
N GLY A 27 -12.75 -8.03 -2.82
CA GLY A 27 -12.85 -8.48 -1.42
C GLY A 27 -12.86 -7.34 -0.40
N GLU A 28 -13.29 -7.64 0.83
CA GLU A 28 -13.40 -6.65 1.90
C GLU A 28 -12.05 -6.27 2.53
N MET A 29 -11.02 -7.10 2.32
CA MET A 29 -9.71 -6.97 2.94
C MET A 29 -8.63 -6.54 1.94
N ASN A 30 -8.02 -5.37 2.14
CA ASN A 30 -6.92 -4.91 1.30
C ASN A 30 -5.56 -5.15 1.98
N TYR A 31 -4.58 -5.60 1.20
CA TYR A 31 -3.20 -5.73 1.68
C TYR A 31 -2.26 -4.86 0.84
N TYR A 32 -1.58 -3.94 1.51
CA TYR A 32 -0.60 -3.03 0.94
C TYR A 32 0.82 -3.39 1.37
N ARG A 33 1.75 -3.43 0.41
CA ARG A 33 3.18 -3.64 0.68
C ARG A 33 4.02 -2.56 0.01
N LEU A 34 4.62 -1.71 0.84
CA LEU A 34 5.39 -0.54 0.42
C LEU A 34 6.87 -0.88 0.29
N HIS A 35 7.42 -0.77 -0.91
CA HIS A 35 8.77 -1.24 -1.20
C HIS A 35 9.84 -0.16 -1.29
N GLY A 36 9.47 1.10 -1.11
CA GLY A 36 10.29 2.26 -1.36
C GLY A 36 9.91 2.92 -2.68
N ARG A 37 10.91 3.35 -3.45
CA ARG A 37 10.70 4.08 -4.70
C ARG A 37 10.87 3.18 -5.91
N TYR A 38 10.10 3.45 -6.95
CA TYR A 38 10.29 2.85 -8.27
C TYR A 38 11.04 3.82 -9.17
N GLU A 39 12.24 3.43 -9.61
CA GLU A 39 13.04 4.20 -10.57
C GLU A 39 13.42 3.27 -11.73
N ASN A 40 13.10 3.68 -12.96
CA ASN A 40 13.40 2.91 -14.18
C ASN A 40 12.95 1.44 -14.13
N GLY A 41 11.77 1.18 -13.57
CA GLY A 41 11.21 -0.17 -13.42
C GLY A 41 11.88 -1.04 -12.34
N ARG A 42 12.79 -0.47 -11.53
CA ARG A 42 13.45 -1.15 -10.41
C ARG A 42 12.99 -0.60 -9.08
N ILE A 43 12.95 -1.48 -8.08
CA ILE A 43 12.61 -1.13 -6.70
C ILE A 43 13.87 -0.67 -5.97
N ILE A 44 13.82 0.53 -5.42
CA ILE A 44 14.82 1.08 -4.51
C ILE A 44 14.28 0.95 -3.09
N TYR A 45 14.69 -0.12 -2.41
CA TYR A 45 14.33 -0.36 -1.01
C TYR A 45 14.92 0.68 -0.05
N ARG A 46 16.07 1.27 -0.42
CA ARG A 46 16.72 2.35 0.34
C ARG A 46 15.99 3.68 0.13
N HIS A 47 14.76 3.75 0.63
CA HIS A 47 13.91 4.93 0.58
C HIS A 47 13.37 5.23 1.97
N SER A 48 13.26 6.51 2.29
CA SER A 48 12.63 7.04 3.49
C SER A 48 11.45 7.87 3.03
N TYR A 49 10.23 7.49 3.40
CA TYR A 49 9.04 8.18 2.89
C TYR A 49 8.93 9.61 3.44
N SER A 50 8.64 10.58 2.58
CA SER A 50 8.34 11.95 3.03
C SER A 50 6.96 12.02 3.69
N ASP A 51 6.67 13.09 4.44
CA ASP A 51 5.33 13.27 5.04
C ASP A 51 4.24 13.39 3.96
N GLU A 52 4.56 13.99 2.81
CA GLU A 52 3.68 14.11 1.65
C GLU A 52 3.40 12.74 1.02
N GLU A 53 4.42 11.89 0.88
CA GLU A 53 4.23 10.51 0.41
C GLU A 53 3.35 9.72 1.38
N LEU A 54 3.59 9.83 2.69
CA LEU A 54 2.79 9.15 3.71
C LEU A 54 1.34 9.65 3.73
N LYS A 55 1.09 10.95 3.54
CA LYS A 55 -0.26 11.52 3.39
C LYS A 55 -0.97 10.95 2.16
N LYS A 56 -0.28 10.89 1.02
CA LYS A 56 -0.81 10.29 -0.21
C LYS A 56 -1.14 8.80 -0.04
N ILE A 57 -0.29 8.07 0.68
CA ILE A 57 -0.57 6.66 1.03
C ILE A 57 -1.82 6.57 1.91
N ARG A 58 -1.96 7.44 2.92
CA ARG A 58 -3.14 7.48 3.81
C ARG A 58 -4.42 7.73 3.02
N GLU A 59 -4.44 8.74 2.17
CA GLU A 59 -5.60 9.07 1.33
C GLU A 59 -6.04 7.89 0.46
N ARG A 60 -5.07 7.21 -0.16
CA ARG A 60 -5.32 6.05 -1.01
C ARG A 60 -5.84 4.85 -0.21
N VAL A 61 -5.17 4.49 0.87
CA VAL A 61 -5.58 3.37 1.72
C VAL A 61 -6.99 3.60 2.29
N LEU A 62 -7.28 4.80 2.82
CA LEU A 62 -8.60 5.12 3.34
C LEU A 62 -9.67 5.18 2.24
N GLY A 63 -9.33 5.68 1.05
CA GLY A 63 -10.27 5.78 -0.06
C GLY A 63 -10.56 4.46 -0.77
N TRP A 64 -9.66 3.48 -0.68
CA TRP A 64 -9.79 2.20 -1.39
C TRP A 64 -10.22 1.04 -0.49
N ASN A 65 -10.03 1.15 0.83
CA ASN A 65 -10.48 0.12 1.76
C ASN A 65 -12.01 0.07 1.80
N ARG A 66 -12.54 -1.15 1.71
CA ARG A 66 -13.97 -1.43 1.90
C ARG A 66 -14.26 -2.00 3.29
N GLY A 67 -13.30 -2.72 3.88
CA GLY A 67 -13.30 -3.20 5.26
C GLY A 67 -11.92 -3.05 5.88
N GLU A 68 -11.29 -4.17 6.25
CA GLU A 68 -9.96 -4.17 6.87
C GLU A 68 -8.84 -3.85 5.86
N GLY A 69 -7.83 -3.11 6.33
CA GLY A 69 -6.66 -2.75 5.53
C GLY A 69 -5.36 -3.01 6.25
N PHE A 70 -4.48 -3.79 5.64
CA PHE A 70 -3.16 -4.11 6.15
C PHE A 70 -2.10 -3.32 5.39
N VAL A 71 -1.30 -2.52 6.10
CA VAL A 71 -0.24 -1.69 5.49
C VAL A 71 1.11 -2.11 6.02
N PHE A 72 1.94 -2.72 5.17
CA PHE A 72 3.27 -3.21 5.51
C PHE A 72 4.36 -2.39 4.82
N PHE A 73 5.23 -1.79 5.61
CA PHE A 73 6.43 -1.11 5.14
C PHE A 73 7.57 -2.12 4.98
N ASN A 74 8.19 -2.15 3.81
CA ASN A 74 9.29 -3.04 3.43
C ASN A 74 10.46 -2.26 2.80
N ASN A 75 10.55 -0.96 3.07
CA ASN A 75 11.71 -0.10 2.76
C ASN A 75 12.75 -0.17 3.89
N SER A 76 13.97 0.35 3.67
CA SER A 76 15.06 0.31 4.64
C SER A 76 14.73 1.00 5.97
N ASP A 77 13.92 2.06 5.96
CA ASP A 77 13.49 2.81 7.15
C ASP A 77 12.09 2.38 7.65
N MET A 78 11.66 1.15 7.33
CA MET A 78 10.29 0.66 7.57
C MET A 78 9.75 0.91 8.97
N CYS A 79 10.56 0.75 10.02
CA CYS A 79 10.10 0.91 11.40
C CYS A 79 9.76 2.38 11.69
N ARG A 80 10.59 3.31 11.21
CA ARG A 80 10.39 4.74 11.37
C ARG A 80 9.17 5.20 10.59
N ASP A 81 9.06 4.77 9.33
CA ASP A 81 7.95 5.17 8.46
C ASP A 81 6.62 4.57 8.92
N ALA A 82 6.59 3.30 9.34
CA ALA A 82 5.39 2.69 9.92
C ALA A 82 4.92 3.40 11.19
N ARG A 83 5.84 3.88 12.05
CA ARG A 83 5.47 4.65 13.26
C ARG A 83 4.88 6.01 12.90
N ARG A 84 5.48 6.73 11.96
CA ARG A 84 4.97 8.02 11.46
C ARG A 84 3.60 7.85 10.83
N PHE A 85 3.45 6.86 9.95
CA PHE A 85 2.19 6.54 9.32
C PHE A 85 1.11 6.17 10.35
N ARG A 86 1.43 5.30 11.33
CA ARG A 86 0.51 4.95 12.42
C ARG A 86 0.08 6.18 13.23
N ALA A 87 0.97 7.13 13.48
CA ALA A 87 0.61 8.38 14.15
C ALA A 87 -0.40 9.19 13.31
N MET A 88 -0.14 9.36 12.01
CA MET A 88 -1.05 10.05 11.08
C MET A 88 -2.43 9.38 10.99
N MET A 89 -2.51 8.06 11.12
CA MET A 89 -3.79 7.33 11.10
C MET A 89 -4.63 7.51 12.37
N LYS A 90 -4.04 7.94 13.49
CA LYS A 90 -4.77 8.23 14.74
C LYS A 90 -5.41 9.62 14.78
N GLU A 91 -5.09 10.47 13.80
CA GLU A 91 -5.66 11.80 13.62
C GLU A 91 -6.93 11.76 12.73
N VAL A 92 -7.58 10.60 12.64
CA VAL A 92 -8.85 10.39 11.93
C VAL A 92 -10.00 10.46 12.93
#